data_AF-A0A3Q0RQ97-F1
#
_entry.id   AF-A0A3Q0RQ97-F1
#
_cell.length_a   1.000
_cell.length_b   1.000
_cell.length_c   1.000
_cell.angle_alpha   90.00
_cell.angle_beta   90.00
_cell.angle_gamma   90.00
#
_symmetry.space_group_name_H-M   'P 1'
#
loop_
_entity.id
_entity.type
_entity.pdbx_description
1 polymer ?
#
loop_
_entity_poly.entity_id
_entity_poly.type
_entity_poly.pdbx_seq_one_letter_code
_entity_poly.pdbx_strand_id
1 'polypeptide(L)'
;MTSVFTAVATPLLGTEQCARGPPYWCKNVKTASLCGAVTHCQQNVWSKPEMKSVPCDLCKEVLTVVGQILKENATEAEILGYLEKACQLLPDQGLSAECKEIVDDYYPILIGIIKGELVMILYARTASSC
;
A
#
# COMPACT_ATOMS: atom_id res chain seq x y z
N MET A 1 -3.78 39.47 -25.77
CA MET A 1 -4.36 38.23 -26.35
C MET A 1 -3.70 37.07 -25.63
N THR A 2 -4.52 36.22 -25.02
CA THR A 2 -4.16 35.21 -24.01
C THR A 2 -3.27 34.10 -24.57
N SER A 3 -2.15 33.82 -23.89
CA SER A 3 -1.26 32.70 -24.18
C SER A 3 -1.95 31.38 -23.80
N VAL A 4 -2.26 30.54 -24.80
CA VAL A 4 -2.83 29.20 -24.59
C VAL A 4 -1.69 28.25 -24.25
N PHE A 5 -1.65 27.74 -23.02
CA PHE A 5 -0.81 26.61 -22.67
C PHE A 5 -1.47 25.34 -23.22
N THR A 6 -0.95 24.80 -24.31
CA THR A 6 -1.34 23.46 -24.78
C THR A 6 -0.73 22.44 -23.83
N ALA A 7 -1.56 21.84 -22.98
CA ALA A 7 -1.17 20.70 -22.15
C ALA A 7 -0.91 19.50 -23.09
N VAL A 8 0.37 19.15 -23.26
CA VAL A 8 0.74 17.89 -23.91
C VAL A 8 0.47 16.79 -22.89
N ALA A 9 -0.65 16.08 -23.05
CA ALA A 9 -0.94 14.90 -22.27
C ALA A 9 -0.01 13.78 -22.74
N THR A 10 1.12 13.60 -22.06
CA THR A 10 1.95 12.40 -22.22
C THR A 10 1.10 11.20 -21.81
N PRO A 11 0.96 10.16 -22.64
CA PRO A 11 0.28 8.94 -22.23
C PRO A 11 1.07 8.36 -21.06
N LEU A 12 0.51 8.41 -19.85
CA LEU A 12 1.02 7.62 -18.75
C LEU A 12 0.73 6.16 -19.11
N LEU A 13 1.74 5.45 -19.64
CA LEU A 13 1.59 4.05 -20.00
C LEU A 13 1.01 3.28 -18.81
N GLY A 14 -0.24 2.83 -18.94
CA GLY A 14 -0.94 2.07 -17.89
C GLY A 14 -2.25 2.70 -17.40
N THR A 15 -2.47 4.02 -17.53
CA THR A 15 -3.66 4.66 -16.96
C THR A 15 -4.94 4.48 -17.77
N GLU A 16 -4.84 4.03 -19.03
CA GLU A 16 -5.99 3.67 -19.89
C GLU A 16 -6.93 2.66 -19.21
N GLN A 17 -6.36 1.81 -18.35
CA GLN A 17 -7.10 0.74 -17.71
C GLN A 17 -7.92 1.22 -16.52
N CYS A 18 -7.65 2.42 -16.00
CA CYS A 18 -8.43 3.05 -14.93
C CYS A 18 -9.88 3.34 -15.38
N ALA A 19 -10.12 3.51 -16.67
CA ALA A 19 -11.46 3.68 -17.25
C ALA A 19 -12.37 2.45 -17.08
N ARG A 20 -11.80 1.27 -16.73
CA ARG A 20 -12.58 0.04 -16.46
C ARG A 20 -13.37 0.09 -15.15
N GLY A 21 -13.20 1.12 -14.34
CA GLY A 21 -14.02 1.37 -13.16
C GLY A 21 -13.60 0.58 -11.91
N PRO A 22 -14.36 0.74 -10.80
CA PRO A 22 -13.94 0.31 -9.45
C PRO A 22 -13.46 -1.15 -9.34
N PRO A 23 -14.03 -2.13 -10.06
CA PRO A 23 -13.53 -3.50 -10.03
C PRO A 23 -12.06 -3.64 -10.48
N TYR A 24 -11.56 -2.77 -11.35
CA TYR A 24 -10.18 -2.78 -11.81
C TYR A 24 -9.25 -2.07 -10.82
N TRP A 25 -9.56 -0.81 -10.48
CA TRP A 25 -8.67 -0.01 -9.65
C TRP A 25 -8.72 -0.40 -8.17
N CYS A 26 -9.82 -0.97 -7.66
CA CYS A 26 -9.87 -1.56 -6.33
C CYS A 26 -9.52 -3.05 -6.28
N LYS A 27 -8.94 -3.61 -7.35
CA LYS A 27 -8.44 -4.99 -7.34
C LYS A 27 -7.29 -5.17 -6.35
N ASN A 28 -6.36 -4.22 -6.29
CA ASN A 28 -5.23 -4.20 -5.36
C ASN A 28 -4.62 -2.79 -5.25
N VAL A 29 -3.69 -2.63 -4.30
CA VAL A 29 -2.99 -1.36 -4.04
C VAL A 29 -2.26 -0.83 -5.27
N LYS A 30 -1.65 -1.69 -6.08
CA LYS A 30 -0.90 -1.27 -7.28
C LYS A 30 -1.80 -0.54 -8.28
N THR A 31 -2.96 -1.13 -8.60
CA THR A 31 -3.90 -0.51 -9.54
C THR A 31 -4.62 0.70 -8.92
N ALA A 32 -4.88 0.68 -7.61
CA ALA A 32 -5.47 1.84 -6.93
C ALA A 32 -4.52 3.04 -6.89
N SER A 33 -3.23 2.82 -6.63
CA SER A 33 -2.20 3.86 -6.63
C SER A 33 -2.04 4.45 -8.03
N LEU A 34 -1.90 3.59 -9.04
CA LEU A 34 -1.76 4.01 -10.44
C LEU A 34 -2.96 4.84 -10.93
N CYS A 35 -4.16 4.55 -10.42
CA CYS A 35 -5.38 5.27 -10.78
C CYS A 35 -5.74 6.44 -9.83
N GLY A 36 -4.90 6.78 -8.84
CA GLY A 36 -5.16 7.88 -7.90
C GLY A 36 -6.37 7.62 -6.98
N ALA A 37 -6.62 6.36 -6.66
CA ALA A 37 -7.92 5.86 -6.23
C ALA A 37 -7.87 5.09 -4.90
N VAL A 38 -6.68 5.03 -4.29
CA VAL A 38 -6.35 4.36 -3.03
C VAL A 38 -7.36 4.68 -1.93
N THR A 39 -7.60 5.96 -1.66
CA THR A 39 -8.50 6.39 -0.58
C THR A 39 -9.93 5.87 -0.76
N HIS A 40 -10.44 5.88 -1.99
CA HIS A 40 -11.78 5.36 -2.25
C HIS A 40 -11.85 3.85 -2.02
N CYS A 41 -10.86 3.10 -2.52
CA CYS A 41 -10.83 1.64 -2.33
C CYS A 41 -10.71 1.25 -0.86
N GLN A 42 -9.86 1.95 -0.11
CA GLN A 42 -9.67 1.77 1.33
C GLN A 42 -10.99 1.91 2.10
N GLN A 43 -11.72 3.00 1.84
CA GLN A 43 -12.92 3.33 2.61
C GLN A 43 -14.13 2.46 2.22
N ASN A 44 -14.30 2.20 0.92
CA ASN A 44 -15.56 1.67 0.40
C ASN A 44 -15.53 0.20 -0.01
N VAL A 45 -14.34 -0.37 -0.27
CA VAL A 45 -14.21 -1.73 -0.81
C VAL A 45 -13.41 -2.63 0.13
N TRP A 46 -12.19 -2.22 0.48
CA TRP A 46 -11.29 -3.01 1.32
C TRP A 46 -11.58 -2.90 2.81
N SER A 47 -12.64 -2.18 3.22
CA SER A 47 -13.06 -2.11 4.62
C SER A 47 -13.83 -3.37 5.09
N LYS A 48 -14.38 -4.18 4.17
CA LYS A 48 -15.17 -5.39 4.50
C LYS A 48 -14.50 -6.70 4.02
N PRO A 49 -14.01 -7.58 4.91
CA PRO A 49 -13.52 -8.89 4.53
C PRO A 49 -14.63 -9.91 4.62
N GLU A 50 -14.57 -10.93 3.78
CA GLU A 50 -15.25 -12.18 4.10
C GLU A 50 -14.26 -13.11 4.83
N MET A 51 -14.25 -13.08 6.16
CA MET A 51 -13.47 -13.99 7.01
C MET A 51 -14.41 -14.97 7.71
N LYS A 52 -14.77 -16.08 7.05
CA LYS A 52 -15.68 -17.09 7.63
C LYS A 52 -14.97 -18.20 8.42
N SER A 53 -13.63 -18.21 8.49
CA SER A 53 -12.87 -19.39 8.92
C SER A 53 -11.91 -19.23 10.12
N VAL A 54 -11.79 -18.05 10.72
CA VAL A 54 -10.84 -17.80 11.83
C VAL A 54 -11.61 -17.53 13.12
N PRO A 55 -11.37 -18.27 14.22
CA PRO A 55 -12.00 -17.98 15.52
C PRO A 55 -11.73 -16.55 15.97
N CYS A 56 -12.80 -15.90 16.44
CA CYS A 56 -12.83 -14.51 16.82
C CYS A 56 -11.75 -14.09 17.82
N ASP A 57 -11.55 -14.89 18.86
CA ASP A 57 -10.62 -14.56 19.94
C ASP A 57 -9.16 -14.68 19.50
N LEU A 58 -8.85 -15.71 18.69
CA LEU A 58 -7.53 -15.87 18.08
C LEU A 58 -7.22 -14.72 17.12
N CYS A 59 -8.20 -14.28 16.34
CA CYS A 59 -8.07 -13.12 15.47
C CYS A 59 -7.77 -11.85 16.28
N LYS A 60 -8.52 -11.59 17.36
CA LYS A 60 -8.30 -10.45 18.26
C LYS A 60 -6.91 -10.44 18.89
N GLU A 61 -6.44 -11.59 19.35
CA GLU A 61 -5.13 -11.72 20.00
C GLU A 61 -3.99 -11.43 19.01
N VAL A 62 -4.01 -12.07 17.83
CA VAL A 62 -3.01 -11.85 16.77
C VAL A 62 -2.96 -10.37 16.36
N LEU A 63 -4.12 -9.73 16.24
CA LEU A 63 -4.21 -8.33 15.80
C LEU A 63 -3.81 -7.34 16.88
N THR A 64 -3.99 -7.70 18.15
CA THR A 64 -3.45 -6.94 19.27
C THR A 64 -1.93 -6.94 19.25
N VAL A 65 -1.32 -8.12 19.06
CA VAL A 65 0.14 -8.27 18.98
C VAL A 65 0.70 -7.53 17.76
N VAL A 66 0.11 -7.75 16.58
CA VAL A 66 0.52 -7.05 15.34
C VAL A 66 0.37 -5.53 15.49
N GLY A 67 -0.71 -5.06 16.10
CA GLY A 67 -0.92 -3.63 16.36
C GLY A 67 0.07 -3.03 17.34
N GLN A 68 0.57 -3.79 18.32
CA GLN A 68 1.64 -3.34 19.22
C GLN A 68 2.97 -3.22 18.47
N ILE A 69 3.33 -4.24 17.69
CA ILE A 69 4.56 -4.26 16.87
C ILE A 69 4.57 -3.08 15.88
N LEU A 70 3.44 -2.81 15.22
CA LEU A 70 3.36 -1.74 14.20
C LEU A 70 3.31 -0.31 14.78
N LYS A 71 3.02 -0.16 16.08
CA LYS A 71 3.06 1.15 16.76
C LYS A 71 4.49 1.60 17.11
N GLU A 72 5.45 0.69 17.05
CA GLU A 72 6.84 1.01 17.36
C GLU A 72 7.52 1.62 16.14
N ASN A 73 7.85 2.93 16.23
CA ASN A 73 8.62 3.65 15.20
C ASN A 73 10.00 3.00 14.92
N ALA A 74 10.53 2.24 15.87
CA ALA A 74 11.78 1.50 15.72
C ALA A 74 11.72 0.46 14.59
N THR A 75 10.56 -0.15 14.32
CA THR A 75 10.42 -1.17 13.28
C THR A 75 10.49 -0.62 11.86
N GLU A 76 10.04 0.61 11.62
CA GLU A 76 10.04 1.21 10.28
C GLU A 76 11.45 1.48 9.79
N ALA A 77 12.25 2.21 10.57
CA ALA A 77 13.63 2.48 10.21
C ALA A 77 14.47 1.20 10.05
N GLU A 78 14.20 0.17 10.85
CA GLU A 78 14.85 -1.13 10.71
C GLU A 78 14.47 -1.84 9.41
N ILE A 79 13.17 -1.89 9.06
CA ILE A 79 12.70 -2.51 7.83
C ILE A 79 13.25 -1.78 6.59
N LEU A 80 13.23 -0.44 6.60
CA LEU A 80 13.84 0.34 5.52
C LEU A 80 15.34 0.01 5.39
N GLY A 81 16.05 -0.04 6.52
CA GLY A 81 17.46 -0.40 6.55
C GLY A 81 17.74 -1.83 6.01
N TYR A 82 16.85 -2.79 6.23
CA TYR A 82 16.97 -4.12 5.63
C TYR A 82 16.74 -4.11 4.11
N LEU A 83 15.75 -3.36 3.63
CA LEU A 83 15.47 -3.22 2.20
C LEU A 83 16.62 -2.53 1.46
N GLU A 84 17.17 -1.45 2.03
CA GLU A 84 18.34 -0.77 1.49
C GLU A 84 19.57 -1.68 1.44
N LYS A 85 19.81 -2.47 2.49
CA LYS A 85 20.89 -3.47 2.52
C LYS A 85 20.67 -4.55 1.47
N ALA A 86 19.44 -5.00 1.25
CA ALA A 86 19.13 -5.97 0.21
C ALA A 86 19.47 -5.42 -1.18
N CYS A 87 19.17 -4.14 -1.45
CA CYS A 87 19.58 -3.48 -2.69
C CYS A 87 21.12 -3.39 -2.85
N GLN A 88 21.87 -3.29 -1.75
CA GLN A 88 23.35 -3.27 -1.77
C GLN A 88 23.98 -4.64 -2.06
N LEU A 89 23.23 -5.74 -1.89
CA LEU A 89 23.71 -7.09 -2.20
C LEU A 89 23.65 -7.41 -3.70
N LEU A 90 23.00 -6.56 -4.50
CA LEU A 90 22.92 -6.73 -5.94
C LEU A 90 24.30 -6.43 -6.58
N PRO A 91 24.87 -7.38 -7.35
CA PRO A 91 26.22 -7.23 -7.91
C PRO A 91 26.29 -6.20 -9.05
N ASP A 92 25.17 -5.95 -9.72
CA ASP A 92 25.07 -4.95 -10.78
C ASP A 92 24.66 -3.59 -10.17
N GLN A 93 25.44 -2.55 -10.47
CA GLN A 93 25.17 -1.21 -9.96
C GLN A 93 23.89 -0.58 -10.52
N GLY A 94 23.53 -0.89 -11.76
CA GLY A 94 22.29 -0.42 -12.37
C GLY A 94 21.07 -0.99 -11.64
N LEU A 95 21.07 -2.30 -11.39
CA LEU A 95 20.02 -2.97 -10.62
C LEU A 95 19.99 -2.52 -9.16
N SER A 96 21.14 -2.26 -8.54
CA SER A 96 21.21 -1.72 -7.18
C SER A 96 20.58 -0.33 -7.10
N ALA A 97 20.82 0.53 -8.10
CA ALA A 97 20.24 1.87 -8.17
C ALA A 97 18.72 1.81 -8.39
N GLU A 98 18.25 1.01 -9.35
CA GLU A 98 16.82 0.81 -9.62
C GLU A 98 16.09 0.23 -8.39
N CYS A 99 16.70 -0.72 -7.69
CA CYS A 99 16.17 -1.26 -6.44
C CYS A 99 15.97 -0.17 -5.38
N LYS A 100 16.96 0.72 -5.20
CA LYS A 100 16.87 1.82 -4.24
C LYS A 100 15.76 2.80 -4.61
N GLU A 101 15.64 3.16 -5.89
CA GLU A 101 14.55 4.03 -6.37
C GLU A 101 13.18 3.42 -6.07
N ILE A 102 13.01 2.12 -6.31
CA ILE A 102 11.78 1.41 -5.96
C ILE A 102 11.52 1.41 -4.45
N VAL A 103 12.56 1.18 -3.64
CA VAL A 103 12.43 1.23 -2.18
C VAL A 103 12.00 2.63 -1.76
N ASP A 104 12.66 3.68 -2.23
CA ASP A 104 12.38 5.07 -1.85
C ASP A 104 10.96 5.51 -2.25
N ASP A 105 10.50 5.12 -3.45
CA ASP A 105 9.18 5.50 -3.96
C ASP A 105 8.03 4.75 -3.28
N TYR A 106 8.19 3.44 -3.11
CA TYR A 106 7.08 2.59 -2.67
C TYR A 106 7.09 2.31 -1.18
N TYR A 107 8.24 2.31 -0.51
CA TYR A 107 8.32 2.07 0.93
C TYR A 107 7.41 2.99 1.77
N PRO A 108 7.47 4.34 1.65
CA PRO A 108 6.63 5.22 2.46
C PRO A 108 5.13 5.01 2.20
N ILE A 109 4.76 4.67 0.97
CA ILE A 109 3.38 4.37 0.59
C ILE A 109 2.95 3.04 1.22
N LEU A 110 3.77 1.99 1.11
CA LEU A 110 3.48 0.65 1.61
C LEU A 110 3.47 0.61 3.14
N ILE A 111 4.39 1.27 3.82
CA ILE A 111 4.40 1.32 5.29
C ILE A 111 3.28 2.21 5.82
N GLY A 112 2.94 3.31 5.13
CA GLY A 112 1.76 4.13 5.44
C GLY A 112 0.48 3.32 5.30
N ILE A 113 0.41 2.47 4.27
CA ILE A 113 -0.66 1.49 4.08
C ILE A 113 -0.63 0.42 5.17
N ILE A 114 0.51 -0.18 5.54
CA ILE A 114 0.55 -1.22 6.57
C ILE A 114 0.18 -0.66 7.95
N LYS A 115 0.67 0.54 8.30
CA LYS A 115 0.30 1.20 9.56
C LYS A 115 -1.16 1.67 9.56
N GLY A 116 -1.64 2.21 8.44
CA GLY A 116 -2.98 2.76 8.29
C GLY A 116 -4.06 1.71 8.02
N GLU A 117 -3.87 0.86 7.01
CA GLU A 117 -4.76 -0.24 6.63
C GLU A 117 -4.69 -1.38 7.64
N LEU A 118 -3.52 -1.95 7.96
CA LEU A 118 -3.47 -3.20 8.70
C LEU A 118 -4.02 -3.02 10.14
N VAL A 119 -3.65 -1.96 10.85
CA VAL A 119 -4.08 -1.77 12.25
C VAL A 119 -5.55 -1.32 12.34
N MET A 120 -5.98 -0.34 11.54
CA MET A 120 -7.36 0.17 11.63
C MET A 120 -8.36 -0.79 11.00
N ILE A 121 -8.05 -1.39 9.85
CA ILE A 121 -8.93 -2.35 9.19
C ILE A 121 -9.02 -3.62 10.03
N LEU A 122 -7.92 -4.15 10.55
CA LEU A 122 -7.97 -5.36 11.38
C LEU A 122 -8.60 -5.11 12.75
N TYR A 123 -8.34 -3.99 13.42
CA TYR A 123 -9.02 -3.63 14.67
C TYR A 123 -10.53 -3.43 14.46
N ALA A 124 -10.92 -2.61 13.48
CA ALA A 124 -12.32 -2.38 13.14
C ALA A 124 -13.01 -3.69 12.71
N ARG A 125 -12.35 -4.58 11.97
CA ARG A 125 -12.88 -5.88 11.58
C ARG A 125 -12.92 -6.88 12.72
N THR A 126 -11.97 -6.93 13.65
CA THR A 126 -12.14 -7.76 14.86
C THR A 126 -13.27 -7.29 15.76
N ALA A 127 -13.53 -5.98 15.77
CA ALA A 127 -14.63 -5.40 16.50
C ALA A 127 -16.00 -5.55 15.79
N SER A 128 -16.00 -5.81 14.47
CA SER A 128 -17.21 -5.87 13.62
C SER A 128 -17.49 -7.23 12.95
N SER A 129 -16.51 -8.14 12.92
CA SER A 129 -16.55 -9.46 12.28
C SER A 129 -16.35 -10.60 13.27
N CYS A 130 -16.20 -10.25 14.55
CA CYS A 130 -17.05 -10.77 15.60
C CYS A 130 -18.24 -9.81 15.69
#